data_AF-A0A377DHQ4-F1
#
_entry.id   AF-A0A377DHQ4-F1
#
_cell.length_a   1.000
_cell.length_b   1.000
_cell.length_c   1.000
_cell.angle_alpha   90.00
_cell.angle_beta   90.00
_cell.angle_gamma   90.00
#
_symmetry.space_group_name_H-M   'P 1'
#
loop_
_entity.id
_entity.type
_entity.pdbx_description
1 polymer ?
#
loop_
_entity_poly.entity_id
_entity_poly.type
_entity_poly.pdbx_seq_one_letter_code
_entity_poly.pdbx_strand_id
1 'polypeptide(L)'
;MLNLADEVGKVFDFFEALAEDRGVELRFVGDKCQVAGDPLMLRRALSNLLSNALRYTPPSEAIVVRCQTVNHQVQVSVENPGTPIAPEHLPRLFDRFYRVDPSRQRKGEGSGIGWR
;
A
#
# COMPACT_ATOMS: atom_id res chain seq x y z
N MET A 1 21.66 -0.89 -7.53
CA MET A 1 20.39 -1.43 -8.03
C MET A 1 19.67 -2.10 -6.87
N LEU A 2 18.36 -1.92 -6.79
CA LEU A 2 17.50 -2.46 -5.74
C LEU A 2 16.77 -3.69 -6.28
N ASN A 3 16.70 -4.75 -5.47
CA ASN A 3 15.85 -5.90 -5.75
C ASN A 3 14.47 -5.63 -5.13
N LEU A 4 13.43 -5.51 -5.97
CA LEU A 4 12.10 -5.18 -5.48
C LEU A 4 11.50 -6.24 -4.56
N ALA A 5 11.78 -7.52 -4.79
CA ALA A 5 11.28 -8.58 -3.92
C ALA A 5 11.82 -8.42 -2.49
N ASP A 6 13.11 -8.08 -2.37
CA ASP A 6 13.76 -7.88 -1.07
C ASP A 6 13.21 -6.63 -0.36
N GLU A 7 12.94 -5.55 -1.10
CA GLU A 7 12.37 -4.32 -0.54
C GLU A 7 10.90 -4.50 -0.14
N VAL A 8 10.10 -5.25 -0.91
CA VAL A 8 8.72 -5.60 -0.52
C VAL A 8 8.72 -6.49 0.71
N GLY A 9 9.60 -7.49 0.78
CA GLY A 9 9.75 -8.36 1.96
C GLY A 9 9.99 -7.59 3.24
N LYS A 10 10.94 -6.64 3.23
CA LYS A 10 11.21 -5.76 4.40
C LYS A 10 9.99 -4.97 4.85
N VAL A 11 9.13 -4.57 3.91
CA VAL A 11 7.89 -3.85 4.25
C VAL A 11 6.84 -4.83 4.77
N PHE A 12 6.74 -6.04 4.24
CA PHE A 12 5.86 -7.08 4.77
C PHE A 12 6.21 -7.44 6.21
N ASP A 13 7.50 -7.64 6.52
CA ASP A 13 7.96 -7.91 7.89
C ASP A 13 7.50 -6.83 8.88
N PHE A 14 7.48 -5.56 8.44
CA PHE A 14 7.00 -4.46 9.27
C PHE A 14 5.48 -4.48 9.51
N PHE A 15 4.71 -5.01 8.56
CA PHE A 15 3.24 -5.05 8.62
C PHE A 15 2.67 -6.41 9.07
N GLU A 16 3.49 -7.44 9.21
CA GLU A 16 3.09 -8.82 9.52
C GLU A 16 2.16 -8.89 10.73
N ALA A 17 2.61 -8.38 11.89
CA ALA A 17 1.80 -8.39 13.12
C ALA A 17 0.47 -7.64 12.99
N LEU A 18 0.43 -6.54 12.22
CA LEU A 18 -0.80 -5.77 12.00
C LEU A 18 -1.75 -6.48 11.02
N ALA A 19 -1.20 -7.16 10.03
CA ALA A 19 -1.96 -7.96 9.08
C ALA A 19 -2.58 -9.17 9.79
N GLU A 20 -1.80 -9.86 10.64
CA GLU A 20 -2.27 -10.96 11.49
C GLU A 20 -3.39 -10.53 12.45
N ASP A 21 -3.23 -9.41 13.17
CA ASP A 21 -4.25 -8.87 14.08
C ASP A 21 -5.59 -8.60 13.36
N ARG A 22 -5.52 -8.23 12.08
CA ARG A 22 -6.70 -8.00 11.23
C ARG A 22 -7.19 -9.24 10.47
N GLY A 23 -6.46 -10.35 10.54
CA GLY A 23 -6.72 -11.55 9.75
C GLY A 23 -6.60 -11.33 8.24
N VAL A 24 -5.70 -10.46 7.79
CA VAL A 24 -5.45 -10.15 6.36
C VAL A 24 -4.16 -10.83 5.90
N GLU A 25 -4.20 -11.48 4.75
CA GLU A 25 -3.00 -12.08 4.14
C GLU A 25 -2.22 -11.03 3.33
N LEU A 26 -0.89 -11.01 3.46
CA LEU A 26 -0.01 -10.24 2.58
C LEU A 26 0.62 -11.18 1.55
N ARG A 27 0.39 -10.92 0.26
CA ARG A 27 0.87 -11.76 -0.84
C ARG A 27 1.74 -10.97 -1.81
N PHE A 28 2.90 -11.52 -2.15
CA PHE A 28 3.76 -10.99 -3.20
C PHE A 28 3.66 -11.85 -4.46
N VAL A 29 3.52 -11.21 -5.63
CA VAL A 29 3.50 -11.90 -6.93
C VAL A 29 4.39 -11.16 -7.92
N GLY A 30 5.47 -11.77 -8.38
CA GLY A 30 6.31 -11.14 -9.39
C GLY A 30 7.70 -11.73 -9.48
N ASP A 31 8.39 -11.32 -10.53
CA ASP A 31 9.76 -11.72 -10.79
C ASP A 31 10.77 -10.88 -9.99
N LYS A 32 12.03 -11.34 -10.01
CA LYS A 32 13.17 -10.57 -9.51
C LYS A 32 13.41 -9.36 -10.42
N CYS A 33 12.77 -8.24 -10.11
CA CYS A 33 12.97 -6.98 -10.80
C CYS A 33 14.08 -6.15 -10.12
N GLN A 34 15.01 -5.63 -10.93
CA GLN A 34 16.02 -4.68 -10.47
C GLN A 34 15.69 -3.26 -10.93
N VAL A 35 15.76 -2.31 -10.00
CA VAL A 35 15.52 -0.89 -10.31
C VAL A 35 16.63 -0.01 -9.75
N ALA A 36 16.91 1.11 -10.41
CA ALA A 36 17.71 2.19 -9.85
C ALA A 36 16.78 3.13 -9.06
N GLY A 37 17.17 3.52 -7.84
CA GLY A 37 16.37 4.40 -7.01
C GLY A 37 16.83 4.44 -5.56
N ASP A 38 16.13 5.25 -4.77
CA ASP A 38 16.33 5.33 -3.32
C ASP A 38 15.45 4.27 -2.62
N PRO A 39 16.05 3.28 -1.93
CA PRO A 39 15.30 2.23 -1.25
C PRO A 39 14.42 2.78 -0.12
N LEU A 40 14.82 3.86 0.54
CA LEU A 40 14.03 4.46 1.60
C LEU A 40 12.75 5.10 1.03
N MET A 41 12.86 5.81 -0.10
CA MET A 41 11.69 6.37 -0.79
C MET A 41 10.74 5.30 -1.31
N LEU A 42 11.28 4.20 -1.86
CA LEU A 42 10.48 3.07 -2.31
C LEU A 42 9.71 2.42 -1.15
N ARG A 43 10.41 2.06 -0.06
CA ARG A 43 9.78 1.46 1.12
C ARG A 43 8.71 2.38 1.69
N ARG A 44 8.97 3.68 1.75
CA ARG A 44 7.99 4.68 2.20
C ARG A 44 6.72 4.69 1.35
N ALA A 45 6.87 4.69 0.02
CA ALA A 45 5.73 4.66 -0.89
C ALA A 45 4.90 3.37 -0.69
N LEU A 46 5.57 2.21 -0.61
CA LEU A 46 4.93 0.92 -0.36
C LEU A 46 4.23 0.87 1.00
N SER A 47 4.87 1.36 2.07
CA SER A 47 4.27 1.40 3.40
C SER A 47 3.00 2.25 3.43
N ASN A 48 2.97 3.37 2.71
CA ASN A 48 1.78 4.21 2.64
C ASN A 48 0.63 3.50 1.92
N LEU A 49 0.93 2.81 0.81
CA LEU A 49 -0.07 2.04 0.08
C LEU A 49 -0.58 0.84 0.90
N LEU A 50 0.31 0.08 1.53
CA LEU A 50 -0.06 -1.07 2.38
C LEU A 50 -0.84 -0.65 3.62
N SER A 51 -0.47 0.46 4.26
CA SER A 51 -1.25 1.01 5.39
C SER A 51 -2.69 1.33 4.98
N ASN A 52 -2.88 1.92 3.79
CA ASN A 52 -4.21 2.17 3.24
C ASN A 52 -4.93 0.86 2.91
N ALA A 53 -4.27 -0.07 2.22
CA ALA A 53 -4.84 -1.35 1.87
C ALA A 53 -5.30 -2.12 3.12
N LEU A 54 -4.46 -2.25 4.14
CA LEU A 54 -4.80 -2.90 5.41
C LEU A 54 -5.99 -2.25 6.11
N ARG A 55 -6.17 -0.93 5.97
CA ARG A 55 -7.30 -0.20 6.56
C ARG A 55 -8.63 -0.52 5.90
N TYR A 56 -8.63 -0.82 4.61
CA TYR A 56 -9.85 -1.01 3.82
C TYR A 56 -10.11 -2.45 3.40
N THR A 57 -9.16 -3.36 3.65
CA THR A 57 -9.30 -4.80 3.39
C THR A 57 -10.10 -5.47 4.52
N PRO A 58 -11.16 -6.22 4.21
CA PRO A 58 -11.88 -7.03 5.19
C PRO A 58 -10.99 -8.16 5.77
N PRO A 59 -11.30 -8.68 6.97
CA PRO A 59 -10.66 -9.90 7.48
C PRO A 59 -10.87 -11.10 6.53
N SER A 60 -9.92 -12.03 6.54
CA SER A 60 -9.86 -13.23 5.70
C SER A 60 -9.65 -12.98 4.20
N GLU A 61 -9.30 -11.76 3.81
CA GLU A 61 -8.93 -11.38 2.44
C GLU A 61 -7.42 -11.12 2.32
N ALA A 62 -6.94 -10.97 1.08
CA ALA A 62 -5.52 -10.76 0.79
C ALA A 62 -5.23 -9.40 0.15
N ILE A 63 -4.12 -8.79 0.55
CA ILE A 63 -3.50 -7.67 -0.16
C ILE A 63 -2.38 -8.22 -1.04
N VAL A 64 -2.42 -7.92 -2.33
CA VAL A 64 -1.48 -8.43 -3.32
C VAL A 64 -0.56 -7.31 -3.78
N VAL A 65 0.75 -7.45 -3.53
CA VAL A 65 1.78 -6.62 -4.15
C VAL A 65 2.32 -7.34 -5.36
N ARG A 66 2.15 -6.74 -6.54
CA ARG A 66 2.61 -7.31 -7.81
C ARG A 66 3.77 -6.52 -8.39
N CYS A 67 4.81 -7.23 -8.80
CA CYS A 67 5.95 -6.67 -9.53
C CYS A 67 6.04 -7.32 -10.91
N GLN A 68 6.08 -6.51 -11.97
CA GLN A 68 6.21 -7.00 -13.34
C GLN A 68 7.00 -6.03 -14.21
N THR A 69 7.70 -6.56 -15.22
CA THR A 69 8.37 -5.75 -16.23
C THR A 69 7.42 -5.56 -17.41
N VAL A 70 7.06 -4.31 -17.72
CA VAL A 70 6.18 -3.92 -18.84
C VAL A 70 6.88 -2.84 -19.64
N ASN A 71 7.03 -3.04 -20.96
CA ASN A 71 7.64 -2.06 -21.88
C ASN A 71 9.00 -1.50 -21.39
N HIS A 72 9.90 -2.37 -20.91
CA HIS A 72 11.21 -2.00 -20.32
C HIS A 72 11.15 -1.16 -19.04
N GLN A 73 9.97 -1.02 -18.44
CA GLN A 73 9.79 -0.40 -17.13
C GLN A 73 9.36 -1.45 -16.11
N VAL A 74 9.69 -1.21 -14.85
CA VAL A 74 9.20 -2.06 -13.76
C VAL A 74 7.96 -1.41 -13.16
N GLN A 75 6.85 -2.14 -13.20
CA GLN A 75 5.59 -1.74 -12.60
C GLN A 75 5.41 -2.47 -11.26
N VAL A 76 5.05 -1.70 -10.23
CA VAL A 76 4.65 -2.23 -8.93
C VAL A 76 3.22 -1.81 -8.65
N SER A 77 2.32 -2.77 -8.42
CA SER A 77 0.94 -2.51 -7.99
C SER A 77 0.71 -3.05 -6.58
N VAL A 78 -0.14 -2.35 -5.82
CA VAL A 78 -0.70 -2.82 -4.55
C VAL A 78 -2.21 -2.92 -4.75
N GLU A 79 -2.73 -4.13 -4.66
CA GLU A 79 -4.12 -4.47 -4.94
C GLU A 79 -4.76 -4.99 -3.66
N ASN A 80 -5.95 -4.50 -3.33
CA ASN A 80 -6.71 -5.02 -2.20
C ASN A 80 -8.21 -5.06 -2.53
N PRO A 81 -8.96 -6.02 -1.97
CA PRO A 81 -10.41 -6.01 -2.09
C PRO A 81 -11.00 -4.88 -1.24
N GLY A 82 -12.08 -4.30 -1.73
CA GLY A 82 -12.77 -3.21 -1.07
C GLY A 82 -13.72 -2.49 -2.01
N THR A 83 -14.47 -1.54 -1.45
CA THR A 83 -15.35 -0.68 -2.24
C THR A 83 -14.51 0.15 -3.20
N PRO A 84 -14.85 0.15 -4.52
CA PRO A 84 -14.18 1.01 -5.48
C PRO A 84 -14.22 2.48 -5.05
N ILE A 85 -13.12 3.18 -5.29
CA ILE A 85 -13.05 4.62 -5.06
C ILE A 85 -13.87 5.29 -6.18
N ALA A 86 -14.83 6.14 -5.81
CA ALA A 86 -15.64 6.83 -6.82
C ALA A 86 -14.72 7.67 -7.75
N PRO A 87 -14.98 7.70 -9.07
CA PRO A 87 -14.08 8.35 -10.04
C PRO A 87 -13.80 9.82 -9.74
N GLU A 88 -14.77 10.52 -9.15
CA GLU A 88 -14.66 11.92 -8.71
C GLU A 88 -13.59 12.16 -7.64
N HIS A 89 -13.19 11.12 -6.89
CA HIS A 89 -12.17 11.20 -5.85
C HIS A 89 -10.77 10.85 -6.34
N LEU A 90 -10.65 10.10 -7.45
CA LEU A 90 -9.35 9.63 -7.96
C LEU A 90 -8.35 10.77 -8.23
N PRO A 91 -8.74 11.91 -8.84
CA PRO A 91 -7.80 13.01 -9.10
C PRO A 91 -7.26 13.68 -7.84
N ARG A 92 -8.00 13.56 -6.72
CA ARG A 92 -7.73 14.25 -5.47
C ARG A 92 -7.17 13.34 -4.39
N LEU A 93 -7.01 12.05 -4.66
CA LEU A 93 -6.59 11.05 -3.69
C LEU A 93 -5.22 11.36 -3.06
N PHE A 94 -4.36 12.06 -3.82
CA PHE A 94 -3.04 12.48 -3.41
C PHE A 94 -2.98 13.93 -2.91
N ASP A 95 -4.11 14.66 -2.91
CA ASP A 95 -4.20 15.99 -2.32
C ASP A 95 -3.97 15.89 -0.80
N ARG A 96 -3.14 16.77 -0.26
CA ARG A 96 -2.99 16.88 1.19
C ARG A 96 -4.35 17.16 1.83
N PHE A 97 -4.65 16.42 2.90
CA PHE A 97 -5.87 16.52 3.71
C PHE A 97 -7.17 16.06 3.03
N TYR A 98 -7.12 15.53 1.81
CA TYR A 98 -8.30 14.99 1.16
C TYR A 98 -8.67 13.61 1.71
N ARG A 99 -9.95 13.43 2.02
CA ARG A 99 -10.55 12.15 2.43
C ARG A 99 -11.91 12.02 1.76
N VAL A 100 -12.17 10.84 1.20
CA VAL A 100 -13.41 10.49 0.48
C VAL A 100 -14.66 10.63 1.36
N ASP A 101 -14.54 10.43 2.67
CA ASP A 101 -15.67 10.50 3.60
C ASP A 101 -15.35 11.43 4.79
N PRO A 102 -15.90 12.66 4.81
CA PRO A 102 -15.75 13.56 5.96
C PRO A 102 -16.62 13.16 7.17
N SER A 103 -17.57 12.23 6.99
CA SER A 103 -18.65 11.91 7.94
C SER A 103 -18.32 10.77 8.92
N ARG A 104 -17.27 9.98 8.69
CA ARG A 104 -16.76 8.99 9.65
C ARG A 104 -15.91 9.64 10.75
N GLN A 105 -16.49 10.61 11.46
CA GLN A 105 -16.03 10.98 12.80
C GLN A 105 -16.49 9.88 13.77
N ARG A 106 -15.61 8.92 14.06
CA ARG A 106 -15.62 8.26 15.38
C ARG A 106 -14.39 8.72 16.14
N LYS A 107 -14.68 9.42 17.24
CA LYS A 107 -13.84 9.75 18.40
C LYS A 107 -12.72 8.72 18.61
N GLY A 108 -11.48 9.19 18.69
CA GLY A 108 -10.33 8.38 19.09
C GLY A 108 -9.05 8.83 18.41
N GLU A 109 -8.29 9.64 19.14
CA GLU A 109 -6.85 9.91 19.04
C GLU A 109 -6.05 9.23 17.91
N GLY A 110 -5.31 10.04 17.16
CA GLY A 110 -4.26 9.58 16.26
C GLY A 110 -3.80 10.72 15.37
N SER A 111 -2.69 11.35 15.78
CA SER A 111 -2.02 12.44 15.10
C SER A 111 -1.97 12.24 13.57
N GLY A 112 -2.34 13.29 12.84
CA GLY A 112 -2.31 13.29 11.38
C GLY A 112 -0.88 13.05 10.89
N ILE A 113 -0.62 11.84 10.40
CA ILE A 113 0.55 11.57 9.58
C ILE A 113 0.06 11.61 8.14
N GLY A 114 -0.02 12.82 7.59
CA GLY A 114 -0.10 13.02 6.16
C GLY A 114 1.20 12.55 5.51
N TRP A 115 1.11 12.20 4.23
CA TRP A 115 2.23 11.94 3.33
C TRP A 115 3.29 13.04 3.51
N ARG A 116 4.31 12.75 4.32
CA ARG A 116 5.59 13.41 4.19
C ARG A 116 6.40 12.59 3.20
#